data_AF-S7VD63-F1
#
_entry.id   AF-S7VD63-F1
#
_cell.length_a   1.000
_cell.length_b   1.000
_cell.length_c   1.000
_cell.angle_alpha   90.00
_cell.angle_beta   90.00
_cell.angle_gamma   90.00
#
_symmetry.space_group_name_H-M   'P 1'
#
loop_
_entity.id
_entity.type
_entity.pdbx_description
1 polymer ?
#
loop_
_entity_poly.entity_id
_entity_poly.type
_entity_poly.pdbx_seq_one_letter_code
_entity_poly.pdbx_strand_id
1 'polypeptide(L)'
;MTRKSSSKRDRSSKGGGPGFLRRHWHWLTVALAGAGLLATMLVLLKPTGPLSTLLPQRSTTERPVEQPRTADRDQAAGQQASAPKPRQDEAQTPQATPATPEPQAGNESEQRPFEEYGASFEDDLKKIDFSLLTTLRQLDIGPQHYSLIEVTRQHEGDADYLKQSISVQFAHDPSEFAAPLRANLAKWAPAAKIERTARDTLTISLQGTETHILRFTQPDGPAAKPTGTGVLAIVIDDLGENVRMAEALAALPYPVTFAIWPQASHTQATAEIAHKHGLDVIIHQPMEPNNFPRIKPGPGVVLTRMSDAEIARIIEHNITLVPGAIGMNNHMGSKFTSSARGMRVVMSVLKKHNLFFLDSRTSSRSAAQAAAAQYDVRFVGRHVFLDNIPNEDAVMLQLLKAENMALKNGFAVAIGHPHPGTLAALKRWSSEAAPGLRMVAVSSLARDPSKSLASRK
;
A
#
# COMPACT_ATOMS: atom_id res chain seq x y z
N MET A 1 8.60 -63.35 -24.76
CA MET A 1 9.61 -62.26 -24.78
C MET A 1 10.03 -61.96 -23.36
N THR A 2 11.18 -62.47 -22.93
CA THR A 2 11.63 -62.47 -21.53
C THR A 2 13.13 -62.25 -21.44
N ARG A 3 13.54 -61.23 -20.64
CA ARG A 3 14.82 -61.08 -19.87
C ARG A 3 16.12 -60.99 -20.72
N LYS A 4 17.21 -60.28 -20.36
CA LYS A 4 17.79 -59.91 -19.06
C LYS A 4 19.01 -58.96 -19.24
N SER A 5 19.25 -58.09 -18.25
CA SER A 5 20.53 -57.71 -17.57
C SER A 5 21.82 -57.48 -18.38
N SER A 6 22.41 -56.27 -18.40
CA SER A 6 23.34 -55.66 -17.40
C SER A 6 24.77 -56.22 -17.36
N SER A 7 25.76 -55.35 -17.59
CA SER A 7 27.07 -55.40 -16.93
C SER A 7 27.67 -53.97 -16.91
N LYS A 8 28.21 -53.59 -15.75
CA LYS A 8 28.69 -52.26 -15.35
C LYS A 8 29.98 -52.48 -14.54
N ARG A 9 30.91 -51.52 -14.61
CA ARG A 9 32.14 -51.31 -13.80
C ARG A 9 33.44 -51.87 -14.41
N ASP A 10 34.63 -51.26 -14.25
CA ASP A 10 35.04 -50.17 -13.37
C ASP A 10 36.29 -49.39 -13.86
N ARG A 11 36.50 -48.28 -13.15
CA ARG A 11 37.49 -47.19 -13.11
C ARG A 11 39.00 -47.47 -13.28
N SER A 12 39.69 -46.36 -13.61
CA SER A 12 40.87 -45.71 -12.93
C SER A 12 42.01 -45.41 -13.93
N SER A 13 42.89 -44.41 -13.81
CA SER A 13 43.00 -43.13 -13.10
C SER A 13 44.31 -42.46 -13.56
N LYS A 14 44.34 -41.12 -13.67
CA LYS A 14 45.47 -40.17 -13.49
C LYS A 14 46.84 -40.40 -14.18
N GLY A 15 47.29 -39.34 -14.90
CA GLY A 15 48.58 -38.68 -14.61
C GLY A 15 49.54 -38.41 -15.78
N GLY A 16 49.91 -37.13 -15.99
CA GLY A 16 51.22 -36.71 -16.56
C GLY A 16 51.18 -35.73 -17.75
N GLY A 17 51.58 -34.45 -17.53
CA GLY A 17 51.90 -33.43 -18.57
C GLY A 17 53.27 -33.67 -19.27
N PRO A 18 53.90 -32.71 -19.99
CA PRO A 18 54.02 -31.26 -19.65
C PRO A 18 54.12 -30.22 -20.82
N GLY A 19 54.22 -28.93 -20.47
CA GLY A 19 54.82 -27.81 -21.25
C GLY A 19 53.83 -26.93 -22.04
N PHE A 20 53.97 -25.62 -22.27
CA PHE A 20 54.93 -24.53 -21.98
C PHE A 20 54.24 -23.28 -22.65
N LEU A 21 54.09 -22.05 -22.13
CA LEU A 21 55.04 -20.94 -22.01
C LEU A 21 54.27 -19.66 -21.57
N ARG A 22 54.86 -18.89 -20.65
CA ARG A 22 54.43 -17.61 -20.05
C ARG A 22 54.63 -16.39 -20.97
N ARG A 23 53.94 -15.27 -20.68
CA ARG A 23 54.52 -13.91 -20.79
C ARG A 23 54.15 -13.03 -19.60
N HIS A 24 55.15 -12.24 -19.18
CA HIS A 24 55.30 -11.42 -17.97
C HIS A 24 54.74 -10.01 -18.10
N TRP A 25 54.27 -9.40 -17.00
CA TRP A 25 54.36 -7.95 -16.74
C TRP A 25 54.84 -7.70 -15.29
N HIS A 26 55.77 -6.76 -15.15
CA HIS A 26 56.55 -6.41 -13.95
C HIS A 26 55.86 -5.33 -13.09
N TRP A 27 56.21 -5.33 -11.81
CA TRP A 27 55.97 -4.28 -10.82
C TRP A 27 56.85 -3.05 -11.04
N LEU A 28 56.35 -1.85 -10.74
CA LEU A 28 57.16 -0.78 -10.12
C LEU A 28 56.26 0.26 -9.41
N THR A 29 56.52 0.48 -8.13
CA THR A 29 56.06 1.60 -7.30
C THR A 29 57.19 2.61 -7.13
N VAL A 30 56.91 3.91 -7.31
CA VAL A 30 57.69 5.02 -6.76
C VAL A 30 56.75 6.18 -6.42
N ALA A 31 56.88 6.72 -5.20
CA ALA A 31 56.23 7.93 -4.68
C ALA A 31 57.17 9.15 -4.82
N LEU A 32 56.62 10.38 -4.88
CA LEU A 32 57.19 11.60 -4.28
C LEU A 32 56.28 12.83 -4.47
N ALA A 33 56.56 13.84 -3.63
CA ALA A 33 55.69 14.90 -3.13
C ALA A 33 55.84 16.29 -3.80
N GLY A 34 54.98 17.25 -3.40
CA GLY A 34 55.13 18.71 -3.57
C GLY A 34 53.76 19.39 -3.78
N ALA A 35 53.13 20.14 -2.86
CA ALA A 35 53.46 21.33 -2.05
C ALA A 35 53.20 22.70 -2.76
N GLY A 36 52.36 23.53 -2.13
CA GLY A 36 52.21 25.00 -2.33
C GLY A 36 50.99 25.45 -3.14
N LEU A 37 50.24 26.53 -2.85
CA LEU A 37 50.41 27.65 -1.90
C LEU A 37 49.07 28.46 -1.80
N LEU A 38 48.79 29.01 -0.60
CA LEU A 38 48.09 30.27 -0.18
C LEU A 38 46.79 30.77 -0.88
N ALA A 39 45.67 30.95 -0.14
CA ALA A 39 45.21 32.13 0.64
C ALA A 39 44.74 33.32 -0.25
N THR A 40 43.53 33.90 -0.09
CA THR A 40 43.25 35.04 0.82
C THR A 40 41.72 35.32 0.92
N MET A 41 41.29 35.88 2.06
CA MET A 41 39.95 36.30 2.51
C MET A 41 39.25 37.42 1.71
N LEU A 42 37.91 37.48 1.78
CA LEU A 42 37.12 38.70 2.15
C LEU A 42 35.66 38.30 2.50
N VAL A 43 35.29 38.19 3.78
CA VAL A 43 34.53 39.14 4.63
C VAL A 43 33.05 39.36 4.27
N LEU A 44 32.23 38.84 5.20
CA LEU A 44 30.88 39.19 5.70
C LEU A 44 30.17 40.45 5.16
N LEU A 45 28.84 40.32 5.02
CA LEU A 45 27.86 41.13 5.78
C LEU A 45 26.45 40.52 5.73
N LYS A 46 25.94 40.07 6.89
CA LYS A 46 24.52 40.07 7.24
C LYS A 46 24.23 41.36 8.00
N PRO A 47 22.99 41.86 7.95
CA PRO A 47 22.31 42.08 9.22
C PRO A 47 20.86 41.58 9.25
N THR A 48 20.48 41.15 10.43
CA THR A 48 19.13 40.93 10.96
C THR A 48 18.51 42.24 11.44
N GLY A 49 17.20 42.42 11.27
CA GLY A 49 16.43 43.44 12.00
C GLY A 49 15.02 43.68 11.41
N PRO A 50 13.94 43.62 12.22
CA PRO A 50 12.56 43.73 11.74
C PRO A 50 12.05 45.18 11.71
N LEU A 51 11.08 45.47 10.84
CA LEU A 51 10.23 46.67 10.96
C LEU A 51 8.80 46.27 11.31
N SER A 52 8.41 46.60 12.54
CA SER A 52 7.02 46.84 12.93
C SER A 52 6.67 48.27 12.57
N THR A 53 5.55 48.48 11.88
CA THR A 53 4.87 49.78 11.80
C THR A 53 3.41 49.62 12.19
N LEU A 54 2.96 50.62 12.95
CA LEU A 54 1.70 50.73 13.65
C LEU A 54 0.50 51.01 12.71
N LEU A 55 -0.64 50.45 13.14
CA LEU A 55 -2.06 50.89 13.10
C LEU A 55 -2.36 52.34 12.64
N PRO A 56 -3.54 52.62 12.04
CA PRO A 56 -4.85 52.70 12.75
C PRO A 56 -6.05 52.19 11.90
N GLN A 57 -7.32 52.10 12.30
CA GLN A 57 -8.11 52.06 13.53
C GLN A 57 -9.47 51.45 13.10
N ARG A 58 -10.16 50.77 14.02
CA ARG A 58 -11.57 50.38 13.86
C ARG A 58 -12.48 51.59 14.06
N SER A 59 -13.58 51.65 13.30
CA SER A 59 -14.82 52.30 13.75
C SER A 59 -15.99 51.34 13.55
N THR A 60 -16.60 50.98 14.68
CA THR A 60 -17.88 50.28 14.80
C THR A 60 -18.94 51.32 15.14
N THR A 61 -20.05 51.34 14.41
CA THR A 61 -21.26 52.09 14.78
C THR A 61 -22.39 51.10 15.08
N GLU A 62 -22.91 51.21 16.30
CA GLU A 62 -24.09 50.51 16.83
C GLU A 62 -25.40 51.28 16.51
N ARG A 63 -26.46 50.49 16.21
CA ARG A 63 -27.89 50.63 16.62
C ARG A 63 -28.72 51.85 16.14
N PRO A 64 -30.07 51.85 16.27
CA PRO A 64 -30.97 50.88 16.94
C PRO A 64 -32.22 50.42 16.14
N VAL A 65 -32.89 49.45 16.79
CA VAL A 65 -34.18 48.81 16.53
C VAL A 65 -35.36 49.76 16.74
N GLU A 66 -36.43 49.58 15.95
CA GLU A 66 -37.77 50.11 16.19
C GLU A 66 -38.82 49.01 15.95
N GLN A 67 -39.68 48.75 16.93
CA GLN A 67 -41.00 48.10 16.78
C GLN A 67 -42.05 49.18 17.09
N PRO A 68 -43.30 49.07 16.58
CA PRO A 68 -44.37 48.60 17.49
C PRO A 68 -45.59 47.90 16.84
N ARG A 69 -46.23 47.03 17.66
CA ARG A 69 -47.71 46.86 17.88
C ARG A 69 -48.59 46.33 16.73
N THR A 70 -49.71 45.61 16.87
CA THR A 70 -50.66 45.26 17.97
C THR A 70 -51.72 44.26 17.46
N ALA A 71 -52.29 43.47 18.39
CA ALA A 71 -53.70 42.95 18.46
C ALA A 71 -54.20 42.02 17.31
N ASP A 72 -55.12 41.06 17.50
CA ASP A 72 -56.28 41.01 18.39
C ASP A 72 -56.83 39.56 18.51
N ARG A 73 -57.53 39.29 19.63
CA ARG A 73 -58.76 38.48 19.89
C ARG A 73 -59.14 37.25 19.02
N ASP A 74 -59.86 36.21 19.47
CA ASP A 74 -60.90 36.04 20.51
C ASP A 74 -61.22 34.51 20.64
N GLN A 75 -61.48 33.98 21.86
CA GLN A 75 -62.76 33.38 22.34
C GLN A 75 -62.79 31.83 22.37
N ALA A 76 -62.88 31.21 23.56
CA ALA A 76 -64.10 30.84 24.34
C ALA A 76 -64.61 29.40 23.97
N ALA A 77 -65.11 28.50 24.82
CA ALA A 77 -65.51 28.48 26.23
C ALA A 77 -65.70 27.02 26.72
N GLY A 78 -65.62 26.82 28.05
CA GLY A 78 -66.51 25.97 28.90
C GLY A 78 -66.43 24.43 28.80
N GLN A 79 -66.60 23.61 29.85
CA GLN A 79 -67.15 23.77 31.21
C GLN A 79 -66.68 22.64 32.14
N GLN A 80 -66.49 23.00 33.43
CA GLN A 80 -66.86 22.33 34.72
C GLN A 80 -66.46 20.87 34.99
N ALA A 81 -66.19 20.40 36.21
CA ALA A 81 -65.91 20.89 37.57
C ALA A 81 -65.59 19.60 38.35
N SER A 82 -64.65 19.52 39.31
CA SER A 82 -64.92 19.61 40.76
C SER A 82 -63.69 19.09 41.51
N ALA A 83 -63.25 19.79 42.55
CA ALA A 83 -62.20 19.33 43.49
C ALA A 83 -62.82 18.44 44.60
N PRO A 84 -62.04 17.56 45.27
CA PRO A 84 -61.22 18.01 46.40
C PRO A 84 -59.84 17.33 46.54
N LYS A 85 -58.85 18.10 47.04
CA LYS A 85 -57.60 17.64 47.69
C LYS A 85 -57.87 17.38 49.19
N PRO A 86 -56.99 16.75 50.00
CA PRO A 86 -55.58 16.40 49.73
C PRO A 86 -55.14 14.99 50.20
N ARG A 87 -54.02 14.50 49.65
CA ARG A 87 -52.93 13.89 50.45
C ARG A 87 -51.65 13.88 49.60
N GLN A 88 -50.56 14.14 50.29
CA GLN A 88 -49.20 14.26 49.77
C GLN A 88 -48.70 12.89 49.35
N ASP A 89 -48.07 12.80 48.18
CA ASP A 89 -47.00 11.86 47.88
C ASP A 89 -46.17 12.42 46.72
N GLU A 90 -44.87 12.27 46.85
CA GLU A 90 -43.81 12.83 46.01
C GLU A 90 -43.89 12.30 44.58
N ALA A 91 -43.97 13.20 43.60
CA ALA A 91 -43.92 12.85 42.18
C ALA A 91 -43.01 13.82 41.41
N GLN A 92 -41.84 13.28 41.08
CA GLN A 92 -41.09 13.41 39.83
C GLN A 92 -41.56 14.50 38.86
N THR A 93 -40.74 15.56 38.75
CA THR A 93 -40.77 16.52 37.65
C THR A 93 -40.23 15.85 36.37
N PRO A 94 -40.92 15.99 35.21
CA PRO A 94 -40.40 15.52 33.92
C PRO A 94 -39.20 16.36 33.50
N GLN A 95 -38.06 15.71 33.27
CA GLN A 95 -36.87 16.36 32.74
C GLN A 95 -37.10 16.81 31.30
N ALA A 96 -36.69 18.05 31.06
CA ALA A 96 -36.54 18.68 29.77
C ALA A 96 -35.62 17.85 28.86
N THR A 97 -36.00 17.80 27.59
CA THR A 97 -35.19 17.36 26.46
C THR A 97 -33.81 18.05 26.49
N PRO A 98 -32.69 17.33 26.55
CA PRO A 98 -31.38 17.94 26.33
C PRO A 98 -31.22 18.24 24.84
N ALA A 99 -30.87 19.48 24.56
CA ALA A 99 -30.48 19.97 23.26
C ALA A 99 -29.43 19.08 22.60
N THR A 100 -29.60 18.85 21.29
CA THR A 100 -28.60 18.29 20.38
C THR A 100 -27.28 19.05 20.52
N PRO A 101 -26.15 18.41 20.85
CA PRO A 101 -24.87 19.09 20.83
C PRO A 101 -24.48 19.37 19.38
N GLU A 102 -24.18 20.63 19.09
CA GLU A 102 -23.47 21.05 17.88
C GLU A 102 -22.21 20.19 17.68
N PRO A 103 -21.85 19.81 16.44
CA PRO A 103 -20.69 18.98 16.18
C PRO A 103 -19.43 19.76 16.55
N GLN A 104 -18.85 19.41 17.70
CA GLN A 104 -17.50 19.82 18.06
C GLN A 104 -16.57 19.34 16.95
N ALA A 105 -15.80 20.27 16.39
CA ALA A 105 -14.72 20.00 15.45
C ALA A 105 -13.71 19.04 16.12
N GLY A 106 -13.94 17.75 15.92
CA GLY A 106 -13.00 16.71 16.33
C GLY A 106 -11.72 16.91 15.54
N ASN A 107 -10.62 17.06 16.28
CA ASN A 107 -9.25 17.14 15.75
C ASN A 107 -9.10 16.27 14.51
N GLU A 108 -8.81 16.93 13.39
CA GLU A 108 -8.32 16.29 12.19
C GLU A 108 -7.20 15.35 12.59
N SER A 109 -7.40 14.08 12.24
CA SER A 109 -6.45 12.99 12.29
C SER A 109 -4.99 13.44 12.32
N GLU A 110 -4.30 13.21 13.43
CA GLU A 110 -2.89 12.86 13.36
C GLU A 110 -2.82 11.65 12.42
N GLN A 111 -2.43 11.90 11.18
CA GLN A 111 -2.19 10.89 10.16
C GLN A 111 -1.12 9.94 10.70
N ARG A 112 -1.57 8.84 11.31
CA ARG A 112 -0.71 7.71 11.64
C ARG A 112 -0.08 7.27 10.31
N PRO A 113 1.25 7.18 10.18
CA PRO A 113 1.85 6.66 8.97
C PRO A 113 1.44 5.20 8.85
N PHE A 114 0.48 4.92 7.97
CA PHE A 114 -0.10 3.58 7.82
C PHE A 114 0.90 2.60 7.19
N GLU A 115 2.00 3.10 6.60
CA GLU A 115 3.07 2.26 6.07
C GLU A 115 4.47 2.75 6.46
N GLU A 116 5.44 1.86 6.38
CA GLU A 116 6.83 2.13 6.71
C GLU A 116 7.51 3.01 5.66
N TYR A 117 7.33 4.33 5.77
CA TYR A 117 8.02 5.28 4.91
C TYR A 117 9.48 5.46 5.33
N GLY A 118 10.39 5.42 4.36
CA GLY A 118 11.82 5.62 4.54
C GLY A 118 12.50 5.92 3.21
N ALA A 119 13.63 6.64 3.22
CA ALA A 119 14.40 6.94 2.00
C ALA A 119 14.88 5.66 1.33
N SER A 120 14.03 5.11 0.47
CA SER A 120 14.16 3.81 -0.17
C SER A 120 13.90 3.98 -1.66
N PHE A 121 14.49 3.08 -2.44
CA PHE A 121 14.28 3.03 -3.88
C PHE A 121 12.80 2.95 -4.24
N GLU A 122 12.00 2.19 -3.48
CA GLU A 122 10.55 2.04 -3.69
C GLU A 122 9.79 3.36 -3.45
N ASP A 123 10.15 4.13 -2.43
CA ASP A 123 9.51 5.42 -2.18
C ASP A 123 9.79 6.46 -3.28
N ASP A 124 10.97 6.41 -3.91
CA ASP A 124 11.26 7.26 -5.07
C ASP A 124 10.51 6.80 -6.33
N LEU A 125 10.29 5.49 -6.53
CA LEU A 125 9.43 4.98 -7.60
C LEU A 125 7.99 5.48 -7.47
N LYS A 126 7.44 5.52 -6.25
CA LYS A 126 6.09 6.07 -6.00
C LYS A 126 6.00 7.54 -6.41
N LYS A 127 7.06 8.32 -6.17
CA LYS A 127 7.14 9.72 -6.59
C LYS A 127 7.26 9.87 -8.12
N ILE A 128 7.92 8.92 -8.79
CA ILE A 128 7.94 8.86 -10.26
C ILE A 128 6.54 8.57 -10.82
N ASP A 129 5.84 7.55 -10.28
CA ASP A 129 4.43 7.25 -10.64
C ASP A 129 3.55 8.51 -10.48
N PHE A 130 3.67 9.21 -9.34
CA PHE A 130 2.93 10.44 -9.08
C PHE A 130 3.25 11.56 -10.07
N SER A 131 4.53 11.72 -10.43
CA SER A 131 4.98 12.70 -11.42
C SER A 131 4.42 12.40 -12.81
N LEU A 132 4.36 11.12 -13.18
CA LEU A 132 3.76 10.68 -14.44
C LEU A 132 2.25 10.96 -14.46
N LEU A 133 1.51 10.58 -13.43
CA LEU A 133 0.08 10.85 -13.32
C LEU A 133 -0.25 12.34 -13.35
N THR A 134 0.54 13.15 -12.65
CA THR A 134 0.42 14.61 -12.66
C THR A 134 0.65 15.15 -14.08
N THR A 135 1.60 14.60 -14.82
CA THR A 135 1.89 15.01 -16.20
C THR A 135 0.75 14.64 -17.14
N LEU A 136 0.23 13.42 -17.05
CA LEU A 136 -0.92 12.97 -17.83
C LEU A 136 -2.12 13.92 -17.63
N ARG A 137 -2.40 14.29 -16.38
CA ARG A 137 -3.47 15.26 -16.05
C ARG A 137 -3.19 16.66 -16.60
N GLN A 138 -1.96 17.16 -16.49
CA GLN A 138 -1.56 18.47 -17.04
C GLN A 138 -1.73 18.55 -18.56
N LEU A 139 -1.57 17.42 -19.25
CA LEU A 139 -1.70 17.30 -20.70
C LEU A 139 -3.09 16.83 -21.14
N ASP A 140 -4.06 16.75 -20.22
CA ASP A 140 -5.42 16.27 -20.47
C ASP A 140 -5.50 14.85 -21.09
N ILE A 141 -4.53 14.00 -20.74
CA ILE A 141 -4.48 12.61 -21.18
C ILE A 141 -5.23 11.74 -20.16
N GLY A 142 -6.50 11.49 -20.44
CA GLY A 142 -7.36 10.66 -19.61
C GLY A 142 -6.96 9.16 -19.60
N PRO A 143 -7.48 8.36 -18.63
CA PRO A 143 -7.20 6.93 -18.50
C PRO A 143 -7.46 6.07 -19.74
N GLN A 144 -8.39 6.50 -20.60
CA GLN A 144 -8.69 5.84 -21.87
C GLN A 144 -7.58 5.98 -22.93
N HIS A 145 -6.61 6.87 -22.71
CA HIS A 145 -5.54 7.19 -23.67
C HIS A 145 -4.18 6.62 -23.27
N TYR A 146 -4.11 5.79 -22.23
CA TYR A 146 -2.89 5.04 -21.93
C TYR A 146 -3.21 3.63 -21.45
N SER A 147 -2.26 2.71 -21.65
CA SER A 147 -2.38 1.35 -21.14
C SER A 147 -1.02 0.78 -20.74
N LEU A 148 -1.02 -0.12 -19.76
CA LEU A 148 0.18 -0.86 -19.38
C LEU A 148 0.38 -2.00 -20.38
N ILE A 149 1.44 -1.89 -21.16
CA ILE A 149 1.89 -2.93 -22.09
C ILE A 149 2.48 -4.09 -21.28
N GLU A 150 3.39 -3.77 -20.36
CA GLU A 150 4.14 -4.77 -19.62
C GLU A 150 4.48 -4.27 -18.21
N VAL A 151 4.20 -5.09 -17.21
CA VAL A 151 4.70 -4.91 -15.84
C VAL A 151 5.52 -6.13 -15.45
N THR A 152 6.81 -5.93 -15.16
CA THR A 152 7.72 -7.01 -14.78
C THR A 152 8.38 -6.71 -13.45
N ARG A 153 8.45 -7.72 -12.59
CA ARG A 153 9.23 -7.64 -11.36
C ARG A 153 10.71 -7.78 -11.72
N GLN A 154 11.49 -6.79 -11.34
CA GLN A 154 12.93 -6.74 -11.49
C GLN A 154 13.58 -6.86 -10.10
N HIS A 155 14.81 -7.38 -10.09
CA HIS A 155 15.64 -7.52 -8.91
C HIS A 155 17.01 -6.92 -9.24
N GLU A 156 17.39 -5.84 -8.55
CA GLU A 156 18.69 -5.18 -8.74
C GLU A 156 19.30 -4.84 -7.38
N GLY A 157 20.45 -5.46 -7.08
CA GLY A 157 21.04 -5.41 -5.74
C GLY A 157 20.08 -5.99 -4.69
N ASP A 158 19.77 -5.21 -3.66
CA ASP A 158 18.82 -5.59 -2.59
C ASP A 158 17.38 -5.08 -2.84
N ALA A 159 17.12 -4.47 -4.01
CA ALA A 159 15.84 -3.86 -4.34
C ALA A 159 15.02 -4.73 -5.31
N ASP A 160 13.77 -4.98 -4.92
CA ASP A 160 12.74 -5.52 -5.82
C ASP A 160 11.85 -4.37 -6.28
N TYR A 161 11.60 -4.26 -7.59
CA TYR A 161 10.71 -3.23 -8.11
C TYR A 161 9.91 -3.69 -9.34
N LEU A 162 8.92 -2.88 -9.73
CA LEU A 162 8.14 -3.11 -10.93
C LEU A 162 8.64 -2.19 -12.05
N LYS A 163 9.29 -2.77 -13.07
CA LYS A 163 9.57 -2.07 -14.32
C LYS A 163 8.31 -2.09 -15.19
N GLN A 164 7.99 -0.94 -15.75
CA GLN A 164 6.73 -0.72 -16.46
C GLN A 164 6.97 -0.25 -17.88
N SER A 165 6.25 -0.81 -18.84
CA SER A 165 6.11 -0.24 -20.18
C SER A 165 4.68 0.21 -20.38
N ILE A 166 4.50 1.48 -20.73
CA ILE A 166 3.21 2.17 -20.83
C ILE A 166 3.08 2.67 -22.26
N SER A 167 1.97 2.33 -22.93
CA SER A 167 1.55 2.97 -24.16
C SER A 167 0.82 4.26 -23.80
N VAL A 168 1.21 5.39 -24.38
CA VAL A 168 0.54 6.68 -24.21
C VAL A 168 0.13 7.18 -25.58
N GLN A 169 -1.17 7.36 -25.80
CA GLN A 169 -1.68 8.02 -26.99
C GLN A 169 -1.47 9.53 -26.85
N PHE A 170 -0.69 10.10 -27.76
CA PHE A 170 -0.35 11.52 -27.72
C PHE A 170 -0.15 12.02 -29.15
N ALA A 171 -0.88 13.07 -29.53
CA ALA A 171 -0.87 13.59 -30.90
C ALA A 171 0.45 14.30 -31.26
N HIS A 172 1.15 14.81 -30.26
CA HIS A 172 2.33 15.67 -30.41
C HIS A 172 3.65 14.90 -30.30
N ASP A 173 4.79 15.56 -30.56
CA ASP A 173 6.10 14.92 -30.41
C ASP A 173 6.34 14.55 -28.92
N PRO A 174 6.92 13.37 -28.61
CA PRO A 174 7.21 12.97 -27.23
C PRO A 174 8.04 13.98 -26.43
N SER A 175 8.80 14.88 -27.08
CA SER A 175 9.55 15.93 -26.41
C SER A 175 8.63 16.95 -25.71
N GLU A 176 7.42 17.17 -26.23
CA GLU A 176 6.40 18.02 -25.62
C GLU A 176 5.82 17.39 -24.36
N PHE A 177 5.74 16.05 -24.29
CA PHE A 177 5.43 15.32 -23.06
C PHE A 177 6.60 15.34 -22.07
N ALA A 178 7.83 15.23 -22.57
CA ALA A 178 9.04 15.16 -21.74
C ALA A 178 9.28 16.44 -20.92
N ALA A 179 8.89 17.62 -21.42
CA ALA A 179 9.08 18.89 -20.74
C ALA A 179 8.30 18.99 -19.40
N PRO A 180 6.96 18.84 -19.35
CA PRO A 180 6.21 18.83 -18.09
C PRO A 180 6.58 17.65 -17.21
N LEU A 181 6.86 16.45 -17.78
CA LEU A 181 7.32 15.32 -16.99
C LEU A 181 8.64 15.62 -16.27
N ARG A 182 9.60 16.23 -16.96
CA ARG A 182 10.88 16.64 -16.35
C ARG A 182 10.67 17.64 -15.21
N ALA A 183 9.75 18.60 -15.37
CA ALA A 183 9.42 19.55 -14.30
C ALA A 183 8.80 18.86 -13.08
N ASN A 184 7.87 17.93 -13.28
CA ASN A 184 7.25 17.17 -12.19
C ASN A 184 8.27 16.24 -11.51
N LEU A 185 9.13 15.55 -12.26
CA LEU A 185 10.20 14.72 -11.71
C LEU A 185 11.20 15.56 -10.89
N ALA A 186 11.61 16.73 -11.37
CA ALA A 186 12.52 17.60 -10.62
C ALA A 186 11.92 18.04 -9.26
N LYS A 187 10.60 18.19 -9.19
CA LYS A 187 9.89 18.55 -7.95
C LYS A 187 9.79 17.39 -6.96
N TRP A 188 9.46 16.19 -7.44
CA TRP A 188 9.08 15.08 -6.56
C TRP A 188 10.10 13.94 -6.50
N ALA A 189 10.79 13.65 -7.59
CA ALA A 189 11.75 12.56 -7.71
C ALA A 189 13.05 13.06 -8.39
N PRO A 190 13.82 13.97 -7.75
CA PRO A 190 14.97 14.64 -8.38
C PRO A 190 16.12 13.67 -8.75
N ALA A 191 16.15 12.47 -8.17
CA ALA A 191 17.10 11.41 -8.53
C ALA A 191 16.73 10.67 -9.83
N ALA A 192 15.51 10.87 -10.35
CA ALA A 192 15.05 10.29 -11.58
C ALA A 192 15.56 11.09 -12.79
N LYS A 193 15.89 10.37 -13.87
CA LYS A 193 16.29 10.93 -15.16
C LYS A 193 15.31 10.49 -16.23
N ILE A 194 15.11 11.34 -17.23
CA ILE A 194 14.27 11.07 -18.39
C ILE A 194 15.05 11.32 -19.67
N GLU A 195 15.07 10.31 -20.55
CA GLU A 195 15.80 10.31 -21.81
C GLU A 195 14.93 9.81 -22.95
N ARG A 196 15.10 10.37 -24.15
CA ARG A 196 14.45 9.87 -25.37
C ARG A 196 15.33 8.77 -25.97
N THR A 197 14.93 7.52 -25.78
CA THR A 197 15.72 6.35 -26.20
C THR A 197 15.36 5.85 -27.60
N ALA A 198 14.21 6.27 -28.13
CA ALA A 198 13.85 6.09 -29.55
C ALA A 198 12.94 7.24 -30.03
N ARG A 199 12.60 7.26 -31.33
CA ARG A 199 11.73 8.31 -31.90
C ARG A 199 10.42 8.45 -31.13
N ASP A 200 9.80 7.36 -30.74
CA ASP A 200 8.50 7.29 -30.07
C ASP A 200 8.60 6.86 -28.60
N THR A 201 9.81 6.89 -28.01
CA THR A 201 10.02 6.27 -26.70
C THR A 201 10.78 7.20 -25.74
N LEU A 202 10.21 7.39 -24.56
CA LEU A 202 10.88 8.01 -23.41
C LEU A 202 11.15 6.95 -22.34
N THR A 203 12.34 6.97 -21.75
CA THR A 203 12.71 6.08 -20.65
C THR A 203 12.99 6.90 -19.41
N ILE A 204 12.42 6.47 -18.28
CA ILE A 204 12.69 7.02 -16.96
C ILE A 204 13.60 6.05 -16.22
N SER A 205 14.74 6.53 -15.75
CA SER A 205 15.67 5.78 -14.89
C SER A 205 15.78 6.42 -13.52
N LEU A 206 16.01 5.60 -12.49
CA LEU A 206 16.25 6.03 -11.12
C LEU A 206 17.63 5.50 -10.72
N GLN A 207 18.57 6.39 -10.43
CA GLN A 207 19.95 6.02 -10.05
C GLN A 207 20.66 5.10 -11.08
N GLY A 208 20.32 5.24 -12.36
CA GLY A 208 20.87 4.43 -13.46
C GLY A 208 20.04 3.19 -13.82
N THR A 209 19.11 2.78 -12.97
CA THR A 209 18.20 1.66 -13.21
C THR A 209 17.00 2.09 -14.04
N GLU A 210 16.67 1.40 -15.12
CA GLU A 210 15.45 1.67 -15.89
C GLU A 210 14.19 1.23 -15.13
N THR A 211 13.22 2.16 -15.00
CA THR A 211 12.00 1.95 -14.21
C THR A 211 10.74 2.04 -15.05
N HIS A 212 10.69 2.98 -16.00
CA HIS A 212 9.53 3.20 -16.86
C HIS A 212 9.94 3.39 -18.31
N ILE A 213 9.18 2.79 -19.23
CA ILE A 213 9.30 2.97 -20.67
C ILE A 213 7.96 3.48 -21.20
N LEU A 214 7.91 4.73 -21.61
CA LEU A 214 6.73 5.35 -22.23
C LEU A 214 6.85 5.23 -23.74
N ARG A 215 5.94 4.50 -24.38
CA ARG A 215 5.84 4.35 -25.83
C ARG A 215 4.68 5.19 -26.34
N PHE A 216 4.96 6.10 -27.25
CA PHE A 216 3.98 7.06 -27.75
C PHE A 216 3.37 6.57 -29.06
N THR A 217 2.05 6.59 -29.13
CA THR A 217 1.30 6.27 -30.33
C THR A 217 0.38 7.42 -30.69
N GLN A 218 -0.07 7.48 -31.94
CA GLN A 218 -1.12 8.43 -32.31
C GLN A 218 -2.44 8.05 -31.60
N PRO A 219 -3.28 9.03 -31.25
CA PRO A 219 -4.61 8.75 -30.74
C PRO A 219 -5.47 8.06 -31.80
N ASP A 220 -5.84 6.81 -31.53
CA ASP A 220 -6.72 6.01 -32.40
C ASP A 220 -7.65 5.17 -31.53
N GLY A 221 -8.76 5.80 -31.08
CA GLY A 221 -9.72 5.22 -30.15
C GLY A 221 -9.15 4.95 -28.75
N PRO A 222 -9.87 4.22 -27.88
CA PRO A 222 -9.38 3.85 -26.56
C PRO A 222 -8.12 2.98 -26.64
N ALA A 223 -7.19 3.18 -25.69
CA ALA A 223 -6.00 2.36 -25.56
C ALA A 223 -6.37 0.87 -25.43
N ALA A 224 -5.65 0.01 -26.15
CA ALA A 224 -5.89 -1.42 -26.10
C ALA A 224 -5.68 -1.96 -24.68
N LYS A 225 -6.65 -2.72 -24.18
CA LYS A 225 -6.54 -3.43 -22.90
C LYS A 225 -5.62 -4.65 -23.04
N PRO A 226 -4.94 -5.07 -21.97
CA PRO A 226 -4.13 -6.28 -22.03
C PRO A 226 -4.98 -7.51 -22.36
N THR A 227 -4.47 -8.38 -23.23
CA THR A 227 -5.10 -9.65 -23.61
C THR A 227 -4.62 -10.79 -22.72
N GLY A 228 -5.43 -11.82 -22.54
CA GLY A 228 -5.08 -13.02 -21.77
C GLY A 228 -6.19 -13.40 -20.79
N THR A 229 -5.93 -14.41 -19.96
CA THR A 229 -6.84 -14.79 -18.87
C THR A 229 -6.06 -14.88 -17.58
N GLY A 230 -6.61 -14.34 -16.49
CA GLY A 230 -5.95 -14.33 -15.20
C GLY A 230 -6.91 -14.12 -14.05
N VAL A 231 -6.42 -14.35 -12.84
CA VAL A 231 -7.19 -14.10 -11.61
C VAL A 231 -6.53 -13.05 -10.73
N LEU A 232 -7.33 -12.16 -10.16
CA LEU A 232 -6.84 -11.12 -9.24
C LEU A 232 -7.56 -11.23 -7.90
N ALA A 233 -6.80 -11.35 -6.82
CA ALA A 233 -7.32 -11.16 -5.47
C ALA A 233 -7.02 -9.76 -4.99
N ILE A 234 -8.05 -9.09 -4.45
CA ILE A 234 -7.94 -7.81 -3.77
C ILE A 234 -8.07 -8.06 -2.26
N VAL A 235 -7.12 -7.55 -1.50
CA VAL A 235 -7.11 -7.61 -0.03
C VAL A 235 -7.15 -6.18 0.50
N ILE A 236 -7.99 -5.94 1.50
CA ILE A 236 -8.08 -4.64 2.17
C ILE A 236 -7.59 -4.80 3.61
N ASP A 237 -6.43 -4.21 3.88
CA ASP A 237 -5.76 -4.14 5.18
C ASP A 237 -6.42 -3.09 6.08
N ASP A 238 -5.96 -3.00 7.33
CA ASP A 238 -6.37 -2.03 8.35
C ASP A 238 -7.88 -1.94 8.63
N LEU A 239 -8.61 -3.03 8.42
CA LEU A 239 -10.02 -3.11 8.80
C LEU A 239 -10.19 -3.36 10.30
N GLY A 240 -11.36 -2.98 10.82
CA GLY A 240 -11.74 -3.17 12.22
C GLY A 240 -12.07 -1.89 12.98
N GLU A 241 -11.77 -0.70 12.45
CA GLU A 241 -12.10 0.59 13.10
C GLU A 241 -13.32 1.30 12.47
N ASN A 242 -13.63 1.02 11.20
CA ASN A 242 -14.70 1.72 10.49
C ASN A 242 -15.70 0.73 9.86
N VAL A 243 -16.78 0.45 10.61
CA VAL A 243 -17.85 -0.46 10.20
C VAL A 243 -18.54 0.00 8.91
N ARG A 244 -18.74 1.31 8.71
CA ARG A 244 -19.37 1.82 7.47
C ARG A 244 -18.51 1.57 6.24
N MET A 245 -17.19 1.72 6.37
CA MET A 245 -16.26 1.42 5.28
C MET A 245 -16.22 -0.09 5.01
N ALA A 246 -16.25 -0.93 6.05
CA ALA A 246 -16.37 -2.38 5.89
C ALA A 246 -17.63 -2.77 5.11
N GLU A 247 -18.81 -2.25 5.47
CA GLU A 247 -20.06 -2.47 4.71
C GLU A 247 -19.94 -2.03 3.24
N ALA A 248 -19.35 -0.85 2.99
CA ALA A 248 -19.19 -0.33 1.65
C ALA A 248 -18.24 -1.18 0.77
N LEU A 249 -17.18 -1.75 1.37
CA LEU A 249 -16.28 -2.69 0.71
C LEU A 249 -16.94 -4.05 0.49
N ALA A 250 -17.74 -4.53 1.46
CA ALA A 250 -18.45 -5.80 1.34
C ALA A 250 -19.56 -5.77 0.27
N ALA A 251 -20.06 -4.58 -0.05
CA ALA A 251 -21.06 -4.36 -1.09
C ALA A 251 -20.48 -4.30 -2.52
N LEU A 252 -19.15 -4.42 -2.71
CA LEU A 252 -18.57 -4.50 -4.04
C LEU A 252 -19.10 -5.73 -4.80
N PRO A 253 -19.31 -5.66 -6.13
CA PRO A 253 -19.94 -6.73 -6.90
C PRO A 253 -19.01 -7.93 -7.18
N TYR A 254 -17.90 -8.04 -6.45
CA TYR A 254 -16.87 -9.06 -6.59
C TYR A 254 -16.19 -9.31 -5.24
N PRO A 255 -15.58 -10.49 -5.02
CA PRO A 255 -14.98 -10.80 -3.74
C PRO A 255 -13.75 -9.93 -3.46
N VAL A 256 -13.73 -9.34 -2.28
CA VAL A 256 -12.54 -8.78 -1.63
C VAL A 256 -12.23 -9.58 -0.37
N THR A 257 -10.97 -9.60 0.05
CA THR A 257 -10.56 -10.20 1.33
C THR A 257 -10.42 -9.12 2.39
N PHE A 258 -10.99 -9.36 3.57
CA PHE A 258 -10.86 -8.46 4.72
C PHE A 258 -9.68 -8.88 5.60
N ALA A 259 -8.69 -8.01 5.72
CA ALA A 259 -7.59 -8.17 6.66
C ALA A 259 -7.84 -7.26 7.87
N ILE A 260 -8.20 -7.88 8.99
CA ILE A 260 -8.74 -7.20 10.17
C ILE A 260 -7.69 -7.17 11.28
N TRP A 261 -7.44 -6.00 11.87
CA TRP A 261 -6.59 -5.91 13.05
C TRP A 261 -7.20 -6.70 14.21
N PRO A 262 -6.43 -7.55 14.91
CA PRO A 262 -6.97 -8.42 15.95
C PRO A 262 -7.53 -7.68 17.17
N GLN A 263 -7.04 -6.47 17.45
CA GLN A 263 -7.43 -5.68 18.61
C GLN A 263 -8.06 -4.33 18.23
N ALA A 264 -8.71 -4.26 17.07
CA ALA A 264 -9.46 -3.08 16.67
C ALA A 264 -10.84 -3.01 17.36
N SER A 265 -11.36 -1.80 17.50
CA SER A 265 -12.59 -1.50 18.25
C SER A 265 -13.83 -2.28 17.76
N HIS A 266 -13.88 -2.63 16.48
CA HIS A 266 -14.99 -3.30 15.82
C HIS A 266 -14.56 -4.57 15.07
N THR A 267 -13.55 -5.28 15.58
CA THR A 267 -13.03 -6.54 14.99
C THR A 267 -14.15 -7.56 14.73
N GLN A 268 -14.97 -7.84 15.75
CA GLN A 268 -16.06 -8.81 15.67
C GLN A 268 -17.12 -8.41 14.64
N ALA A 269 -17.63 -7.18 14.73
CA ALA A 269 -18.64 -6.67 13.79
C ALA A 269 -18.13 -6.66 12.34
N THR A 270 -16.85 -6.33 12.13
CA THR A 270 -16.23 -6.34 10.79
C THR A 270 -16.12 -7.75 10.23
N ALA A 271 -15.77 -8.73 11.06
CA ALA A 271 -15.72 -10.14 10.66
C ALA A 271 -17.11 -10.71 10.37
N GLU A 272 -18.14 -10.31 11.14
CA GLU A 272 -19.54 -10.68 10.90
C GLU A 272 -20.06 -10.13 9.55
N ILE A 273 -19.72 -8.89 9.20
CA ILE A 273 -20.04 -8.29 7.89
C ILE A 273 -19.42 -9.14 6.77
N ALA A 274 -18.12 -9.45 6.87
CA ALA A 274 -17.43 -10.27 5.90
C ALA A 274 -18.09 -11.65 5.75
N HIS A 275 -18.41 -12.30 6.87
CA HIS A 275 -19.06 -13.61 6.89
C HIS A 275 -20.43 -13.57 6.20
N LYS A 276 -21.26 -12.57 6.49
CA LYS A 276 -22.59 -12.39 5.89
C LYS A 276 -22.52 -12.25 4.36
N HIS A 277 -21.43 -11.67 3.86
CA HIS A 277 -21.17 -11.50 2.42
C HIS A 277 -20.36 -12.65 1.81
N GLY A 278 -20.01 -13.69 2.59
CA GLY A 278 -19.21 -14.82 2.11
C GLY A 278 -17.77 -14.45 1.74
N LEU A 279 -17.21 -13.43 2.37
CA LEU A 279 -15.87 -12.92 2.08
C LEU A 279 -14.80 -13.62 2.94
N ASP A 280 -13.60 -13.74 2.39
CA ASP A 280 -12.44 -14.22 3.15
C ASP A 280 -12.08 -13.21 4.25
N VAL A 281 -11.79 -13.73 5.44
CA VAL A 281 -11.25 -12.96 6.58
C VAL A 281 -9.85 -13.48 6.90
N ILE A 282 -8.90 -12.56 7.03
CA ILE A 282 -7.56 -12.84 7.55
C ILE A 282 -7.20 -11.90 8.69
N ILE A 283 -6.29 -12.33 9.56
CA ILE A 283 -5.76 -11.51 10.64
C ILE A 283 -4.71 -10.56 10.07
N HIS A 284 -4.87 -9.27 10.28
CA HIS A 284 -3.85 -8.26 9.98
C HIS A 284 -2.95 -8.06 11.20
N GLN A 285 -1.87 -8.84 11.29
CA GLN A 285 -1.06 -8.99 12.50
C GLN A 285 -0.04 -7.85 12.65
N PRO A 286 -0.09 -7.04 13.73
CA PRO A 286 0.93 -6.03 14.01
C PRO A 286 2.30 -6.66 14.24
N MET A 287 3.31 -6.18 13.51
CA MET A 287 4.68 -6.70 13.54
C MET A 287 5.72 -5.57 13.57
N GLU A 288 6.87 -5.80 14.21
CA GLU A 288 7.92 -4.78 14.37
C GLU A 288 8.44 -4.20 13.04
N PRO A 289 8.36 -2.87 12.83
CA PRO A 289 8.96 -2.18 11.71
C PRO A 289 10.43 -1.82 11.98
N ASN A 290 11.18 -1.47 10.94
CA ASN A 290 12.59 -1.06 11.07
C ASN A 290 12.76 0.23 11.91
N ASN A 291 11.75 1.08 11.90
CA ASN A 291 11.75 2.38 12.59
C ASN A 291 11.14 2.32 14.01
N PHE A 292 10.89 1.13 14.56
CA PHE A 292 10.46 0.96 15.96
C PHE A 292 11.54 1.49 16.94
N PRO A 293 11.18 2.18 18.05
CA PRO A 293 9.84 2.46 18.56
C PRO A 293 9.23 3.78 18.10
N ARG A 294 9.84 4.48 17.12
CA ARG A 294 9.33 5.77 16.63
C ARG A 294 7.95 5.60 16.00
N ILE A 295 7.77 4.56 15.18
CA ILE A 295 6.46 4.12 14.71
C ILE A 295 6.06 2.87 15.49
N LYS A 296 4.83 2.87 16.00
CA LYS A 296 4.26 1.79 16.81
C LYS A 296 3.13 1.13 16.02
N PRO A 297 3.22 -0.19 15.73
CA PRO A 297 2.18 -0.94 15.00
C PRO A 297 0.83 -1.08 15.72
N GLY A 298 0.75 -0.70 17.00
CA GLY A 298 -0.44 -0.84 17.81
C GLY A 298 -0.46 -2.09 18.71
N PRO A 299 -1.61 -2.37 19.37
CA PRO A 299 -1.77 -3.49 20.29
C PRO A 299 -1.57 -4.85 19.63
N GLY A 300 -1.15 -5.86 20.39
CA GLY A 300 -0.92 -7.21 19.87
C GLY A 300 0.33 -7.37 19.00
N VAL A 301 1.24 -6.39 18.99
CA VAL A 301 2.49 -6.41 18.22
C VAL A 301 3.46 -7.50 18.68
N VAL A 302 4.08 -8.19 17.71
CA VAL A 302 5.24 -9.07 17.96
C VAL A 302 6.55 -8.37 17.60
N LEU A 303 7.54 -8.50 18.49
CA LEU A 303 8.86 -7.85 18.36
C LEU A 303 9.97 -8.90 18.24
N THR A 304 11.02 -8.62 17.47
CA THR A 304 12.14 -9.56 17.25
C THR A 304 12.91 -9.86 18.53
N ARG A 305 12.85 -8.95 19.52
CA ARG A 305 13.46 -9.11 20.85
C ARG A 305 12.70 -10.03 21.80
N MET A 306 11.45 -10.39 21.50
CA MET A 306 10.65 -11.29 22.33
C MET A 306 11.18 -12.72 22.23
N SER A 307 10.97 -13.51 23.28
CA SER A 307 11.21 -14.96 23.29
C SER A 307 10.25 -15.69 22.35
N ASP A 308 10.58 -16.95 21.98
CA ASP A 308 9.71 -17.74 21.09
C ASP A 308 8.35 -18.00 21.74
N ALA A 309 8.33 -18.25 23.05
CA ALA A 309 7.10 -18.46 23.82
C ALA A 309 6.22 -17.20 23.86
N GLU A 310 6.81 -16.02 24.02
CA GLU A 310 6.06 -14.75 23.99
C GLU A 310 5.45 -14.47 22.61
N ILE A 311 6.22 -14.65 21.54
CA ILE A 311 5.72 -14.50 20.16
C ILE A 311 4.56 -15.48 19.94
N ALA A 312 4.74 -16.77 20.25
CA ALA A 312 3.71 -17.77 20.06
C ALA A 312 2.43 -17.42 20.85
N ARG A 313 2.55 -17.05 22.13
CA ARG A 313 1.41 -16.67 22.98
C ARG A 313 0.64 -15.46 22.42
N ILE A 314 1.34 -14.44 21.90
CA ILE A 314 0.70 -13.26 21.31
C ILE A 314 -0.03 -13.62 20.02
N ILE A 315 0.59 -14.41 19.14
CA ILE A 315 -0.02 -14.85 17.89
C ILE A 315 -1.25 -15.73 18.17
N GLU A 316 -1.14 -16.71 19.07
CA GLU A 316 -2.25 -17.57 19.47
C GLU A 316 -3.41 -16.73 20.04
N HIS A 317 -3.11 -15.76 20.91
CA HIS A 317 -4.14 -14.86 21.43
C HIS A 317 -4.80 -14.03 20.32
N ASN A 318 -4.03 -13.40 19.44
CA ASN A 318 -4.58 -12.58 18.35
C ASN A 318 -5.43 -13.40 17.37
N ILE A 319 -5.11 -14.69 17.14
CA ILE A 319 -5.96 -15.60 16.36
C ILE A 319 -7.35 -15.74 16.99
N THR A 320 -7.44 -15.81 18.32
CA THR A 320 -8.75 -15.95 18.99
C THR A 320 -9.66 -14.72 18.88
N LEU A 321 -9.10 -13.55 18.51
CA LEU A 321 -9.84 -12.30 18.49
C LEU A 321 -10.54 -12.02 17.15
N VAL A 322 -10.12 -12.68 16.06
CA VAL A 322 -10.69 -12.50 14.72
C VAL A 322 -11.45 -13.78 14.32
N PRO A 323 -12.78 -13.85 14.58
CA PRO A 323 -13.53 -15.07 14.29
C PRO A 323 -13.58 -15.35 12.79
N GLY A 324 -13.56 -16.62 12.42
CA GLY A 324 -13.65 -17.03 11.01
C GLY A 324 -12.41 -16.71 10.17
N ALA A 325 -11.32 -16.23 10.79
CA ALA A 325 -10.07 -16.00 10.07
C ALA A 325 -9.53 -17.32 9.50
N ILE A 326 -9.17 -17.30 8.21
CA ILE A 326 -8.63 -18.45 7.48
C ILE A 326 -7.14 -18.29 7.14
N GLY A 327 -6.57 -17.12 7.46
CA GLY A 327 -5.17 -16.79 7.22
C GLY A 327 -4.72 -15.60 8.05
N MET A 328 -3.48 -15.19 7.84
CA MET A 328 -2.86 -14.02 8.46
C MET A 328 -1.97 -13.29 7.44
N ASN A 329 -1.96 -11.97 7.47
CA ASN A 329 -0.90 -11.16 6.87
C ASN A 329 -0.26 -10.25 7.92
N ASN A 330 0.82 -9.57 7.54
CA ASN A 330 1.54 -8.65 8.41
C ASN A 330 1.09 -7.20 8.20
N HIS A 331 0.81 -6.51 9.31
CA HIS A 331 0.74 -5.05 9.38
C HIS A 331 2.14 -4.52 9.72
N MET A 332 2.68 -3.62 8.89
CA MET A 332 4.08 -3.19 8.93
C MET A 332 5.03 -4.40 8.90
N GLY A 333 5.94 -4.54 9.87
CA GLY A 333 6.70 -5.76 10.08
C GLY A 333 8.00 -5.89 9.29
N SER A 334 8.53 -4.86 8.62
CA SER A 334 9.73 -5.01 7.78
C SER A 334 10.94 -5.58 8.54
N LYS A 335 11.05 -5.30 9.84
CA LYS A 335 12.09 -5.87 10.71
C LYS A 335 11.73 -7.28 11.17
N PHE A 336 10.47 -7.50 11.57
CA PHE A 336 10.02 -8.79 12.07
C PHE A 336 9.96 -9.86 10.97
N THR A 337 9.41 -9.55 9.79
CA THR A 337 9.34 -10.47 8.66
C THR A 337 10.73 -10.83 8.13
N SER A 338 11.70 -9.92 8.25
CA SER A 338 13.12 -10.21 7.98
C SER A 338 13.79 -11.13 9.02
N SER A 339 13.16 -11.38 10.18
CA SER A 339 13.67 -12.29 11.20
C SER A 339 13.27 -13.73 10.90
N ALA A 340 14.21 -14.53 10.39
CA ALA A 340 13.98 -15.95 10.17
C ALA A 340 13.52 -16.69 11.45
N ARG A 341 14.09 -16.34 12.62
CA ARG A 341 13.63 -16.90 13.90
C ARG A 341 12.17 -16.56 14.17
N GLY A 342 11.81 -15.28 14.10
CA GLY A 342 10.45 -14.82 14.38
C GLY A 342 9.42 -15.45 13.45
N MET A 343 9.70 -15.47 12.15
CA MET A 343 8.80 -16.07 11.16
C MET A 343 8.65 -17.57 11.31
N ARG A 344 9.68 -18.31 11.74
CA ARG A 344 9.53 -19.75 12.07
C ARG A 344 8.55 -19.97 13.22
N VAL A 345 8.60 -19.14 14.27
CA VAL A 345 7.65 -19.22 15.38
C VAL A 345 6.23 -18.94 14.89
N VAL A 346 6.03 -17.86 14.13
CA VAL A 346 4.70 -17.53 13.54
C VAL A 346 4.17 -18.70 12.71
N MET A 347 4.96 -19.21 11.75
CA MET A 347 4.52 -20.30 10.86
C MET A 347 4.23 -21.60 11.64
N SER A 348 4.97 -21.86 12.72
CA SER A 348 4.68 -23.01 13.59
C SER A 348 3.31 -22.91 14.25
N VAL A 349 2.88 -21.71 14.65
CA VAL A 349 1.54 -21.46 15.21
C VAL A 349 0.50 -21.56 14.11
N LEU A 350 0.69 -20.89 12.97
CA LEU A 350 -0.27 -20.91 11.85
C LEU A 350 -0.53 -22.34 11.35
N LYS A 351 0.48 -23.20 11.31
CA LYS A 351 0.32 -24.62 10.95
C LYS A 351 -0.62 -25.35 11.92
N LYS A 352 -0.51 -25.13 13.23
CA LYS A 352 -1.40 -25.75 14.24
C LYS A 352 -2.86 -25.33 14.05
N HIS A 353 -3.09 -24.10 13.61
CA HIS A 353 -4.42 -23.53 13.38
C HIS A 353 -4.90 -23.68 11.92
N ASN A 354 -4.15 -24.36 11.05
CA ASN A 354 -4.44 -24.51 9.62
C ASN A 354 -4.65 -23.18 8.86
N LEU A 355 -3.99 -22.12 9.31
CA LEU A 355 -4.03 -20.79 8.70
C LEU A 355 -2.97 -20.67 7.61
N PHE A 356 -3.29 -20.02 6.49
CA PHE A 356 -2.28 -19.63 5.50
C PHE A 356 -1.63 -18.29 5.88
N PHE A 357 -0.47 -17.98 5.27
CA PHE A 357 0.16 -16.68 5.41
C PHE A 357 0.18 -15.93 4.07
N LEU A 358 -0.31 -14.69 4.08
CA LEU A 358 -0.12 -13.73 3.00
C LEU A 358 1.00 -12.77 3.42
N ASP A 359 2.10 -12.75 2.69
CA ASP A 359 3.17 -11.77 2.92
C ASP A 359 2.83 -10.46 2.23
N SER A 360 2.64 -9.40 3.02
CA SER A 360 2.42 -8.03 2.50
C SER A 360 3.68 -7.45 1.85
N ARG A 361 4.83 -8.13 1.96
CA ARG A 361 6.12 -7.76 1.37
C ARG A 361 6.56 -6.35 1.75
N THR A 362 6.54 -6.05 3.04
CA THR A 362 7.06 -4.80 3.63
C THR A 362 8.59 -4.77 3.71
N SER A 363 9.25 -5.88 3.35
CA SER A 363 10.70 -5.95 3.13
C SER A 363 11.03 -6.91 2.00
N SER A 364 12.02 -6.56 1.16
CA SER A 364 12.61 -7.47 0.16
C SER A 364 13.32 -8.67 0.81
N ARG A 365 13.68 -8.56 2.10
CA ARG A 365 14.37 -9.60 2.87
C ARG A 365 13.45 -10.46 3.73
N SER A 366 12.14 -10.43 3.47
CA SER A 366 11.17 -11.24 4.21
C SER A 366 11.56 -12.72 4.21
N ALA A 367 11.66 -13.30 5.41
CA ALA A 367 11.89 -14.72 5.64
C ALA A 367 10.58 -15.54 5.63
N ALA A 368 9.43 -14.90 5.38
CA ALA A 368 8.11 -15.52 5.50
C ALA A 368 7.94 -16.71 4.55
N GLN A 369 8.33 -16.59 3.28
CA GLN A 369 8.18 -17.67 2.29
C GLN A 369 9.02 -18.90 2.68
N ALA A 370 10.26 -18.69 3.10
CA ALA A 370 11.15 -19.78 3.51
C ALA A 370 10.64 -20.47 4.78
N ALA A 371 10.16 -19.70 5.76
CA ALA A 371 9.54 -20.25 6.96
C ALA A 371 8.25 -21.02 6.63
N ALA A 372 7.40 -20.50 5.74
CA ALA A 372 6.17 -21.18 5.33
C ALA A 372 6.46 -22.53 4.67
N ALA A 373 7.51 -22.60 3.83
CA ALA A 373 7.97 -23.87 3.25
C ALA A 373 8.49 -24.86 4.29
N GLN A 374 9.20 -24.39 5.32
CA GLN A 374 9.71 -25.25 6.39
C GLN A 374 8.59 -25.90 7.21
N TYR A 375 7.49 -25.18 7.45
CA TYR A 375 6.38 -25.64 8.29
C TYR A 375 5.17 -26.14 7.51
N ASP A 376 5.27 -26.24 6.18
CA ASP A 376 4.17 -26.65 5.29
C ASP A 376 2.91 -25.78 5.51
N VAL A 377 3.13 -24.47 5.55
CA VAL A 377 2.06 -23.45 5.64
C VAL A 377 1.79 -22.93 4.24
N ARG A 378 0.51 -22.92 3.83
CA ARG A 378 0.11 -22.31 2.56
C ARG A 378 0.52 -20.83 2.55
N PHE A 379 1.06 -20.39 1.42
CA PHE A 379 1.68 -19.09 1.28
C PHE A 379 1.24 -18.41 -0.01
N VAL A 380 1.13 -17.09 0.05
CA VAL A 380 1.06 -16.21 -1.12
C VAL A 380 1.72 -14.88 -0.78
N GLY A 381 2.34 -14.23 -1.75
CA GLY A 381 2.92 -12.90 -1.58
C GLY A 381 2.12 -11.86 -2.35
N ARG A 382 2.09 -10.63 -1.82
CA ARG A 382 1.59 -9.47 -2.56
C ARG A 382 2.36 -9.26 -3.86
N HIS A 383 1.65 -8.82 -4.90
CA HIS A 383 2.23 -8.39 -6.17
C HIS A 383 2.25 -6.87 -6.31
N VAL A 384 1.15 -6.21 -5.97
CA VAL A 384 0.96 -4.75 -6.11
C VAL A 384 0.40 -4.14 -4.82
N PHE A 385 0.87 -2.94 -4.47
CA PHE A 385 0.29 -2.13 -3.40
C PHE A 385 -0.57 -1.03 -4.04
N LEU A 386 -1.82 -0.89 -3.61
CA LEU A 386 -2.82 -0.09 -4.32
C LEU A 386 -2.75 1.39 -3.98
N ASP A 387 -2.59 1.75 -2.71
CA ASP A 387 -2.95 3.08 -2.21
C ASP A 387 -1.87 3.75 -1.36
N ASN A 388 -0.61 3.51 -1.73
CA ASN A 388 0.54 4.33 -1.33
C ASN A 388 0.25 5.84 -1.42
N ILE A 389 -0.52 6.21 -2.45
CA ILE A 389 -1.11 7.53 -2.60
C ILE A 389 -2.63 7.29 -2.61
N PRO A 390 -3.36 7.65 -1.55
CA PRO A 390 -4.77 7.30 -1.36
C PRO A 390 -5.71 8.19 -2.18
N ASN A 391 -5.33 8.46 -3.43
CA ASN A 391 -6.09 9.20 -4.43
C ASN A 391 -6.60 8.24 -5.50
N GLU A 392 -7.85 8.43 -5.95
CA GLU A 392 -8.51 7.54 -6.91
C GLU A 392 -7.66 7.25 -8.16
N ASP A 393 -7.13 8.26 -8.84
CA ASP A 393 -6.35 8.08 -10.07
C ASP A 393 -5.06 7.27 -9.82
N ALA A 394 -4.41 7.50 -8.68
CA ALA A 394 -3.20 6.78 -8.30
C ALA A 394 -3.50 5.31 -8.01
N VAL A 395 -4.62 5.04 -7.32
CA VAL A 395 -5.08 3.67 -7.05
C VAL A 395 -5.50 2.96 -8.34
N MET A 396 -6.19 3.66 -9.26
CA MET A 396 -6.54 3.14 -10.57
C MET A 396 -5.31 2.67 -11.36
N LEU A 397 -4.23 3.46 -11.36
CA LEU A 397 -2.97 3.05 -12.00
C LEU A 397 -2.41 1.76 -11.40
N GLN A 398 -2.44 1.60 -10.07
CA GLN A 398 -1.97 0.38 -9.41
C GLN A 398 -2.90 -0.82 -9.70
N LEU A 399 -4.22 -0.61 -9.81
CA LEU A 399 -5.16 -1.65 -10.25
C LEU A 399 -4.86 -2.13 -11.68
N LEU A 400 -4.55 -1.22 -12.60
CA LEU A 400 -4.13 -1.58 -13.95
C LEU A 400 -2.81 -2.37 -13.96
N LYS A 401 -1.87 -2.07 -13.04
CA LYS A 401 -0.65 -2.88 -12.86
C LYS A 401 -0.98 -4.28 -12.39
N ALA A 402 -1.86 -4.41 -11.40
CA ALA A 402 -2.29 -5.69 -10.87
C ALA A 402 -3.03 -6.54 -11.92
N GLU A 403 -3.88 -5.91 -12.74
CA GLU A 403 -4.56 -6.52 -13.88
C GLU A 403 -3.55 -7.02 -14.92
N ASN A 404 -2.61 -6.18 -15.37
CA ASN A 404 -1.58 -6.59 -16.34
C ASN A 404 -0.77 -7.80 -15.82
N MET A 405 -0.37 -7.76 -14.55
CA MET A 405 0.35 -8.88 -13.92
C MET A 405 -0.51 -10.14 -13.84
N ALA A 406 -1.80 -10.03 -13.51
CA ALA A 406 -2.70 -11.18 -13.44
C ALA A 406 -2.92 -11.84 -14.80
N LEU A 407 -3.18 -11.05 -15.84
CA LEU A 407 -3.42 -11.55 -17.19
C LEU A 407 -2.17 -12.19 -17.81
N LYS A 408 -0.99 -11.67 -17.49
CA LYS A 408 0.28 -12.19 -18.00
C LYS A 408 0.79 -13.41 -17.23
N ASN A 409 0.72 -13.38 -15.89
CA ASN A 409 1.31 -14.42 -15.04
C ASN A 409 0.28 -15.48 -14.60
N GLY A 410 -0.99 -15.31 -14.99
CA GLY A 410 -2.11 -16.15 -14.59
C GLY A 410 -2.76 -15.74 -13.25
N PHE A 411 -2.03 -15.07 -12.35
CA PHE A 411 -2.61 -14.46 -11.16
C PHE A 411 -1.83 -13.25 -10.61
N ALA A 412 -2.50 -12.43 -9.80
CA ALA A 412 -1.88 -11.44 -8.94
C ALA A 412 -2.66 -11.26 -7.63
N VAL A 413 -1.99 -10.67 -6.64
CA VAL A 413 -2.59 -10.23 -5.37
C VAL A 413 -2.28 -8.75 -5.21
N ALA A 414 -3.32 -7.93 -5.07
CA ALA A 414 -3.18 -6.52 -4.76
C ALA A 414 -3.70 -6.23 -3.35
N ILE A 415 -2.96 -5.44 -2.59
CA ILE A 415 -3.33 -5.03 -1.24
C ILE A 415 -3.53 -3.52 -1.23
N GLY A 416 -4.61 -3.06 -0.62
CA GLY A 416 -4.83 -1.66 -0.27
C GLY A 416 -5.43 -1.53 1.12
N HIS A 417 -5.89 -0.35 1.46
CA HIS A 417 -6.43 0.06 2.75
C HIS A 417 -7.83 0.67 2.58
N PRO A 418 -8.58 0.88 3.69
CA PRO A 418 -9.97 1.29 3.64
C PRO A 418 -10.09 2.82 3.50
N HIS A 419 -9.42 3.38 2.48
CA HIS A 419 -9.48 4.80 2.15
C HIS A 419 -10.62 5.12 1.17
N PRO A 420 -11.23 6.32 1.24
CA PRO A 420 -12.26 6.73 0.28
C PRO A 420 -11.79 6.66 -1.19
N GLY A 421 -10.55 7.08 -1.47
CA GLY A 421 -9.96 7.01 -2.82
C GLY A 421 -9.80 5.57 -3.31
N THR A 422 -9.44 4.65 -2.41
CA THR A 422 -9.32 3.21 -2.71
C THR A 422 -10.68 2.62 -3.05
N LEU A 423 -11.70 2.88 -2.23
CA LEU A 423 -13.07 2.42 -2.49
C LEU A 423 -13.62 2.97 -3.82
N ALA A 424 -13.40 4.27 -4.10
CA ALA A 424 -13.84 4.90 -5.35
C ALA A 424 -13.19 4.23 -6.56
N ALA A 425 -11.87 4.04 -6.53
CA ALA A 425 -11.13 3.38 -7.60
C ALA A 425 -11.59 1.93 -7.80
N LEU A 426 -11.76 1.16 -6.72
CA LEU A 426 -12.25 -0.22 -6.77
C LEU A 426 -13.64 -0.33 -7.42
N LYS A 427 -14.55 0.60 -7.13
CA LYS A 427 -15.88 0.66 -7.77
C LYS A 427 -15.76 0.91 -9.27
N ARG A 428 -15.03 1.97 -9.64
CA ARG A 428 -14.82 2.37 -11.03
C ARG A 428 -14.14 1.27 -11.84
N TRP A 429 -12.99 0.81 -11.37
CA TRP A 429 -12.18 -0.22 -12.02
C TRP A 429 -12.97 -1.49 -12.33
N SER A 430 -13.87 -1.92 -11.44
CA SER A 430 -14.62 -3.15 -11.68
C SER A 430 -15.50 -3.14 -12.93
N SER A 431 -16.01 -1.96 -13.31
CA SER A 431 -16.76 -1.76 -14.56
C SER A 431 -15.85 -1.66 -15.80
N GLU A 432 -14.58 -1.32 -15.58
CA GLU A 432 -13.57 -1.10 -16.61
C GLU A 432 -12.56 -2.26 -16.72
N ALA A 433 -12.64 -3.29 -15.87
CA ALA A 433 -11.68 -4.37 -15.83
C ALA A 433 -11.58 -5.10 -17.17
N ALA A 434 -10.41 -5.68 -17.46
CA ALA A 434 -10.21 -6.46 -18.68
C ALA A 434 -11.15 -7.67 -18.73
N PRO A 435 -11.77 -7.98 -19.90
CA PRO A 435 -12.72 -9.09 -20.03
C PRO A 435 -12.19 -10.48 -19.61
N GLY A 436 -10.88 -10.69 -19.71
CA GLY A 436 -10.23 -11.95 -19.33
C GLY A 436 -9.84 -12.05 -17.85
N LEU A 437 -10.13 -11.02 -17.05
CA LEU A 437 -9.78 -10.97 -15.63
C LEU A 437 -10.94 -11.47 -14.76
N ARG A 438 -10.67 -12.42 -13.87
CA ARG A 438 -11.63 -12.88 -12.88
C ARG A 438 -11.17 -12.52 -11.47
N MET A 439 -12.00 -11.80 -10.72
CA MET A 439 -11.76 -11.51 -9.31
C MET A 439 -12.03 -12.74 -8.45
N VAL A 440 -11.12 -13.03 -7.51
CA VAL A 440 -11.19 -14.21 -6.65
C VAL A 440 -10.82 -13.89 -5.22
N ALA A 441 -11.30 -14.71 -4.29
CA ALA A 441 -10.86 -14.67 -2.90
C ALA A 441 -9.38 -15.10 -2.78
N VAL A 442 -8.63 -14.49 -1.86
CA VAL A 442 -7.17 -14.74 -1.76
C VAL A 442 -6.85 -16.17 -1.34
N SER A 443 -7.75 -16.83 -0.61
CA SER A 443 -7.62 -18.23 -0.19
C SER A 443 -7.44 -19.20 -1.36
N SER A 444 -8.01 -18.87 -2.53
CA SER A 444 -7.86 -19.66 -3.76
C SER A 444 -6.44 -19.57 -4.36
N LEU A 445 -5.65 -18.58 -3.94
CA LEU A 445 -4.30 -18.32 -4.44
C LEU A 445 -3.21 -18.76 -3.46
N ALA A 446 -3.55 -18.95 -2.18
CA ALA A 446 -2.63 -19.47 -1.18
C ALA A 446 -2.30 -20.95 -1.45
N ARG A 447 -1.06 -21.21 -1.85
CA ARG A 447 -0.58 -22.55 -2.26
C ARG A 447 0.48 -23.07 -1.31
N ASP A 448 0.64 -24.39 -1.27
CA ASP A 448 1.78 -25.01 -0.59
C ASP A 448 3.10 -24.59 -1.31
N PRO A 449 3.99 -23.84 -0.63
CA PRO A 449 5.21 -23.32 -1.23
C PRO A 449 6.19 -24.44 -1.63
N SER A 450 6.15 -25.62 -1.00
CA SER A 450 7.03 -26.76 -1.33
C SER A 450 6.77 -27.30 -2.75
N LYS A 451 5.52 -27.21 -3.22
CA LYS A 451 5.11 -27.62 -4.57
C LYS A 451 5.48 -26.60 -5.65
N SER A 452 5.69 -25.33 -5.29
CA SER A 452 6.10 -24.27 -6.23
C SER A 452 7.59 -24.29 -6.59
N LEU A 453 8.44 -24.81 -5.70
CA LEU A 453 9.89 -24.95 -5.93
C LEU A 453 10.21 -26.18 -6.79
N ALA A 454 9.35 -27.21 -6.76
CA ALA A 454 9.52 -28.42 -7.56
C ALA A 454 9.21 -28.21 -9.05
N SER A 455 8.44 -27.18 -9.43
CA SER A 455 8.09 -26.88 -10.82
C SER A 455 9.08 -25.95 -11.53
N ARG A 456 10.22 -25.62 -10.92
CA ARG A 456 11.29 -24.78 -11.49
C ARG A 456 12.62 -25.55 -11.69
N LYS A 457 12.60 -26.88 -11.69
CA LYS A 457 13.76 -27.73 -12.00
C LYS A 457 13.64 -28.38 -13.37
#